data_AF-G3ET20-F1
#
_entry.id   AF-G3ET20-F1
#
_cell.length_a   1.000
_cell.length_b   1.000
_cell.length_c   1.000
_cell.angle_alpha   90.00
_cell.angle_beta   90.00
_cell.angle_gamma   90.00
#
_symmetry.space_group_name_H-M   'P 1'
#
loop_
_entity.id
_entity.type
_entity.pdbx_description
1 polymer ?
#
loop_
_entity_poly.entity_id
_entity_poly.type
_entity_poly.pdbx_seq_one_letter_code
_entity_poly.pdbx_strand_id
1 'polypeptide(L)' 'EVDADGNGTIDFPEFLTMMARKMTNTDSEEELREAFRVFDHDGNGFISAAELRH' A
#
# COMPACT_ATOMS: atom_id res chain seq x y z
N GLU A 1 -0.81 -8.89 -10.49
CA GLU A 1 -0.08 -7.60 -10.49
C GLU A 1 -0.88 -6.60 -9.66
N VAL A 2 -0.22 -5.97 -8.70
CA VAL A 2 -0.81 -4.94 -7.81
C VAL A 2 -0.27 -3.56 -8.16
N ASP A 3 0.98 -3.51 -8.62
CA ASP A 3 1.57 -2.47 -9.43
C ASP A 3 0.89 -2.47 -10.81
N ALA A 4 -0.01 -1.50 -11.03
CA ALA A 4 -0.83 -1.38 -12.23
C ALA A 4 -0.17 -0.48 -13.28
N ASP A 5 0.70 0.45 -12.85
CA ASP A 5 1.45 1.33 -13.74
C ASP A 5 2.82 0.76 -14.17
N GLY A 6 3.27 -0.32 -13.52
CA GLY A 6 4.52 -1.01 -13.79
C GLY A 6 5.76 -0.24 -13.33
N ASN A 7 5.61 0.69 -12.38
CA ASN A 7 6.70 1.54 -11.91
C ASN A 7 7.63 0.84 -10.89
N GLY A 8 7.26 -0.35 -10.41
CA GLY A 8 8.01 -1.14 -9.43
C GLY A 8 7.81 -0.74 -7.96
N THR A 9 6.89 0.18 -7.70
CA THR A 9 6.41 0.60 -6.37
C THR A 9 4.88 0.43 -6.32
N ILE A 10 4.32 0.58 -5.13
CA ILE A 10 2.88 0.61 -4.92
C ILE A 10 2.53 2.00 -4.42
N ASP A 11 1.72 2.70 -5.19
CA ASP A 11 1.17 3.98 -4.77
C ASP A 11 -0.03 3.80 -3.82
N PHE A 12 -0.44 4.89 -3.16
CA PHE A 12 -1.56 4.82 -2.22
C PHE A 12 -2.87 4.33 -2.90
N PRO A 13 -3.26 4.78 -4.10
CA PRO A 13 -4.39 4.22 -4.86
C PRO A 13 -4.32 2.71 -5.15
N GLU A 14 -3.16 2.19 -5.54
CA GLU A 14 -2.92 0.78 -5.81
C GLU A 14 -2.97 -0.04 -4.52
N PHE A 15 -2.43 0.50 -3.43
CA PHE A 15 -2.54 -0.10 -2.10
C PHE A 15 -3.99 -0.17 -1.63
N LEU A 16 -4.78 0.89 -1.85
CA LEU A 16 -6.21 0.88 -1.58
C LEU A 16 -6.93 -0.18 -2.41
N THR A 17 -6.56 -0.35 -3.67
CA THR A 17 -7.15 -1.38 -4.55
C THR A 17 -6.77 -2.80 -4.11
N MET A 18 -5.53 -2.98 -3.63
CA MET A 18 -5.04 -4.23 -3.07
C MET A 18 -5.72 -4.57 -1.74
N MET A 19 -5.81 -3.59 -0.83
CA MET A 19 -6.50 -3.73 0.45
C MET A 19 -8.00 -3.89 0.25
N ALA A 20 -8.65 -3.17 -0.66
CA ALA A 20 -10.08 -3.33 -0.95
C ALA A 20 -10.43 -4.75 -1.48
N ARG A 21 -9.48 -5.43 -2.12
CA ARG A 21 -9.64 -6.84 -2.50
C ARG A 21 -9.48 -7.82 -1.33
N LYS A 22 -8.82 -7.41 -0.24
CA LYS A 22 -8.43 -8.24 0.90
C LYS A 22 -9.21 -7.93 2.20
N MET A 23 -9.68 -6.68 2.34
CA MET A 23 -10.34 -6.09 3.50
C MET A 23 -11.79 -5.77 3.13
N THR A 24 -12.70 -6.42 3.84
CA THR A 24 -14.14 -6.21 3.71
C THR A 24 -14.54 -4.93 4.43
N ASN A 25 -14.42 -3.80 3.74
CA ASN A 25 -15.21 -2.57 3.92
C ASN A 25 -15.33 -1.96 5.34
N THR A 26 -14.43 -2.33 6.27
CA THR A 26 -14.53 -1.95 7.69
C THR A 26 -13.32 -1.17 8.18
N ASP A 27 -12.18 -1.31 7.52
CA ASP A 27 -10.95 -0.60 7.91
C ASP A 27 -11.05 0.88 7.51
N SER A 28 -10.79 1.75 8.49
CA SER A 28 -10.90 3.21 8.29
C SER A 28 -9.71 3.72 7.46
N GLU A 29 -9.87 4.87 6.79
CA GLU A 29 -8.78 5.52 6.05
C GLU A 29 -7.53 5.74 6.93
N GLU A 30 -7.73 6.00 8.23
CA GLU A 30 -6.65 6.07 9.22
C GLU A 30 -5.91 4.75 9.39
N GLU A 31 -6.61 3.62 9.53
CA GLU A 31 -5.96 2.31 9.65
C GLU A 31 -5.20 1.94 8.37
N LEU A 32 -5.76 2.30 7.20
CA LEU A 32 -5.08 2.10 5.93
C LEU A 32 -3.83 2.97 5.80
N ARG A 33 -3.86 4.21 6.31
CA ARG A 33 -2.68 5.09 6.38
C ARG A 33 -1.63 4.58 7.37
N GLU A 34 -2.05 4.08 8.52
CA GLU A 34 -1.12 3.49 9.49
C GLU A 34 -0.49 2.23 8.93
N ALA A 35 -1.29 1.33 8.33
CA ALA A 35 -0.78 0.16 7.63
C ALA A 35 0.20 0.56 6.53
N PHE A 36 -0.13 1.58 5.72
CA PHE A 36 0.75 2.08 4.68
C PHE A 36 2.09 2.57 5.24
N ARG A 37 2.09 3.32 6.35
CA ARG A 37 3.30 3.77 7.07
C ARG A 37 4.12 2.65 7.69
N VAL A 38 3.52 1.51 8.01
CA VAL A 38 4.27 0.35 8.50
C VAL A 38 5.16 -0.23 7.39
N PHE A 39 4.68 -0.18 6.14
CA PHE A 39 5.44 -0.65 4.98
C PHE A 39 6.34 0.43 4.38
N ASP A 40 5.90 1.68 4.31
CA ASP A 40 6.67 2.84 3.84
C ASP A 40 7.72 3.24 4.91
N HIS A 41 8.89 2.61 4.84
CA HIS A 41 9.91 2.71 5.88
C HIS A 41 10.76 3.97 5.71
N ASP A 42 10.87 4.47 4.48
CA ASP A 42 11.57 5.71 4.17
C ASP A 42 10.67 6.96 4.30
N GLY A 43 9.34 6.78 4.39
CA GLY A 43 8.37 7.84 4.58
C GLY A 43 8.17 8.69 3.32
N ASN A 44 8.49 8.15 2.14
CA ASN A 44 8.39 8.86 0.87
C ASN A 44 6.95 8.90 0.32
N GLY A 45 6.02 8.14 0.92
CA GLY A 45 4.63 8.03 0.50
C GLY A 45 4.35 6.94 -0.54
N PHE A 46 5.29 6.04 -0.80
CA PHE A 46 5.23 4.93 -1.73
C PHE A 46 5.84 3.69 -1.09
N ILE A 47 5.23 2.52 -1.29
CA ILE A 47 5.82 1.26 -0.81
C ILE A 47 6.56 0.61 -1.97
N SER A 48 7.88 0.57 -1.90
CA SER A 48 8.68 -0.13 -2.91
C SER A 48 8.55 -1.64 -2.78
N ALA A 49 8.80 -2.37 -3.88
CA ALA A 49 8.86 -3.83 -3.84
C ALA A 49 9.95 -4.37 -2.86
N ALA A 50 10.95 -3.56 -2.53
CA ALA A 50 11.96 -3.89 -1.52
C ALA A 50 11.38 -3.81 -0.10
N GLU A 51 10.60 -2.77 0.19
CA GLU A 51 9.92 -2.56 1.48
C GLU A 51 8.80 -3.57 1.71
N LEU A 52 8.06 -3.95 0.67
CA LEU A 52 6.98 -4.93 0.75
C LEU A 52 7.47 -6.38 0.96
N ARG A 53 8.77 -6.63 0.73
CA ARG A 53 9.39 -7.96 0.85
C ARG A 53 10.02 -8.21 2.23
N HIS A 54 10.02 -7.21 3.11
CA HIS A 54 10.47 -7.31 4.50
C HIS A 54 9.28 -7.54 5.45
#